data_AF-A0A2E6NDN1-F1
#
_entry.id   AF-A0A2E6NDN1-F1
#
_cell.length_a   1.000
_cell.length_b   1.000
_cell.length_c   1.000
_cell.angle_alpha   90.00
_cell.angle_beta   90.00
_cell.angle_gamma   90.00
#
_symmetry.space_group_name_H-M   'P 1'
#
loop_
_entity.id
_entity.type
_entity.pdbx_description
1 polymer ?
#
loop_
_entity_poly.entity_id
_entity_poly.type
_entity_poly.pdbx_seq_one_letter_code
_entity_poly.pdbx_strand_id
1 'polypeptide(L)'
;MDPAPLSKDQWAEVGMALKFLWLALGFAIMAGPSLLIAHAMIPSAVDDKSIDAKWTKIRKPLYAFGILCVIGIIGSLIMFSQNLNFLQETYSRFWI
;
A
#
# COMPACT_ATOMS: atom_id res chain seq x y z
N MET A 1 -5.83 14.84 29.23
CA MET A 1 -7.05 15.50 28.72
C MET A 1 -7.81 14.45 27.96
N ASP A 2 -9.08 14.23 28.32
CA ASP A 2 -9.91 13.26 27.62
C ASP A 2 -10.27 13.79 26.23
N PRO A 3 -10.24 12.96 25.18
CA PRO A 3 -10.58 13.39 23.83
C PRO A 3 -12.03 13.88 23.79
N ALA A 4 -12.26 14.97 23.06
CA ALA A 4 -13.61 15.42 22.79
C ALA A 4 -14.37 14.33 21.98
N PRO A 5 -15.68 14.12 22.25
CA PRO A 5 -16.46 13.19 21.44
C PRO A 5 -16.50 13.67 19.98
N LEU A 6 -16.22 12.76 19.06
CA LEU A 6 -16.16 13.03 17.63
C LEU A 6 -17.54 13.43 17.08
N SER A 7 -17.55 14.46 16.23
CA SER A 7 -18.72 14.85 15.45
C SER A 7 -19.01 13.84 14.33
N LYS A 8 -20.20 13.91 13.71
CA LYS A 8 -20.56 13.06 12.57
C LYS A 8 -19.59 13.22 11.40
N ASP A 9 -19.12 14.44 11.16
CA ASP A 9 -18.22 14.75 10.06
C ASP A 9 -16.82 14.18 10.31
N GLN A 10 -16.32 14.28 11.55
CA GLN A 10 -15.05 13.67 11.95
C GLN A 10 -15.09 12.13 11.85
N TRP A 11 -16.23 11.50 12.15
CA TRP A 11 -16.41 10.06 11.92
C TRP A 11 -16.35 9.68 10.44
N ALA A 12 -16.82 10.54 9.54
CA ALA A 12 -16.70 10.33 8.10
C ALA A 12 -15.23 10.42 7.64
N GLU A 13 -14.46 11.38 8.16
CA GLU A 13 -13.02 11.50 7.92
C GLU A 13 -12.24 10.26 8.38
N VAL A 14 -12.51 9.79 9.61
CA VAL A 14 -11.93 8.55 10.15
C VAL A 14 -12.22 7.36 9.23
N GLY A 15 -13.47 7.22 8.80
CA GLY A 15 -13.87 6.15 7.89
C GLY A 15 -13.18 6.23 6.53
N MET A 16 -12.94 7.45 6.02
CA MET A 16 -12.24 7.67 4.76
C MET A 16 -10.74 7.39 4.90
N ALA A 17 -10.10 7.86 5.95
CA ALA A 17 -8.71 7.56 6.28
C ALA A 17 -8.48 6.05 6.39
N LEU A 18 -9.37 5.33 7.09
CA LEU A 18 -9.28 3.87 7.24
C LEU A 18 -9.40 3.14 5.89
N LYS A 19 -10.29 3.59 4.99
CA LYS A 19 -10.41 3.02 3.64
C LYS A 19 -9.10 3.16 2.85
N PHE A 20 -8.41 4.29 2.95
CA PHE A 20 -7.13 4.49 2.29
C PHE A 20 -6.02 3.60 2.88
N LEU A 21 -6.03 3.33 4.19
CA LEU A 21 -5.12 2.35 4.78
C LEU A 21 -5.37 0.93 4.27
N TRP A 22 -6.64 0.52 4.17
CA TRP A 22 -7.01 -0.76 3.56
C TRP A 22 -6.59 -0.85 2.10
N LEU A 23 -6.74 0.24 1.35
CA LEU A 23 -6.30 0.31 -0.04
C LEU A 23 -4.78 0.16 -0.15
N ALA A 24 -4.02 0.85 0.70
CA ALA A 24 -2.57 0.73 0.77
C ALA A 24 -2.14 -0.72 1.11
N LEU A 25 -2.80 -1.35 2.07
CA LEU A 25 -2.56 -2.76 2.43
C LEU A 25 -2.85 -3.69 1.25
N GLY A 26 -3.97 -3.49 0.55
CA GLY A 26 -4.32 -4.26 -0.64
C GLY A 26 -3.24 -4.17 -1.72
N PHE A 27 -2.75 -2.96 -2.01
CA PHE A 27 -1.64 -2.79 -2.95
C PHE A 27 -0.34 -3.43 -2.46
N ALA A 28 -0.03 -3.38 -1.16
CA ALA A 28 1.17 -4.01 -0.59
C ALA A 28 1.15 -5.54 -0.74
N ILE A 29 0.00 -6.17 -0.48
CA ILE A 29 -0.20 -7.62 -0.65
C ILE A 29 -0.05 -8.04 -2.12
N MET A 30 -0.37 -7.18 -3.08
CA MET A 30 -0.18 -7.45 -4.51
C MET A 30 1.26 -7.17 -4.98
N ALA A 31 1.86 -6.08 -4.50
CA ALA A 31 3.21 -5.65 -4.88
C ALA A 31 4.27 -6.65 -4.43
N GLY A 32 4.19 -7.13 -3.17
CA GLY A 32 5.17 -8.03 -2.58
C GLY A 32 5.40 -9.29 -3.42
N PRO A 33 4.37 -10.15 -3.60
CA PRO A 33 4.47 -11.35 -4.42
C PRO A 33 4.86 -11.05 -5.87
N SER A 34 4.30 -10.00 -6.47
CA SER A 34 4.60 -9.66 -7.87
C SER A 34 6.10 -9.36 -8.08
N LEU A 35 6.68 -8.52 -7.22
CA LEU A 35 8.09 -8.16 -7.29
C LEU A 35 9.00 -9.33 -6.87
N LEU A 36 8.63 -10.09 -5.84
CA LEU A 36 9.38 -11.28 -5.41
C LEU A 36 9.44 -12.35 -6.52
N ILE A 37 8.31 -12.60 -7.18
CA ILE A 37 8.25 -13.57 -8.28
C ILE A 37 9.12 -13.09 -9.44
N ALA A 38 9.03 -11.81 -9.81
CA ALA A 38 9.80 -11.25 -10.93
C ALA A 38 11.32 -11.19 -10.67
N HIS A 39 11.70 -10.89 -9.43
CA HIS A 39 13.08 -10.59 -9.05
C HIS A 39 13.86 -11.78 -8.52
N ALA A 40 13.23 -12.63 -7.69
CA ALA A 40 13.90 -13.75 -7.04
C ALA A 40 13.46 -15.10 -7.60
N MET A 41 12.15 -15.38 -7.66
CA MET A 41 11.68 -16.73 -7.98
C MET A 41 11.93 -17.12 -9.43
N ILE A 42 11.54 -16.28 -10.41
CA ILE A 42 11.74 -16.61 -11.83
C ILE A 42 13.23 -16.74 -12.17
N PRO A 43 14.12 -15.81 -11.79
CA PRO A 43 15.55 -15.97 -12.07
C PRO A 43 16.12 -17.24 -11.44
N SER A 44 15.85 -17.50 -10.15
CA SER A 44 16.32 -18.69 -9.46
C SER A 44 15.88 -19.99 -10.17
N ALA A 45 14.61 -20.07 -10.57
CA ALA A 45 14.07 -21.26 -11.22
C ALA A 45 14.52 -21.43 -12.69
N VAL A 46 14.95 -20.35 -13.35
CA VAL A 46 15.56 -20.43 -14.69
C VAL A 46 17.01 -20.89 -14.57
N ASP A 47 17.74 -20.38 -13.59
CA ASP A 47 19.16 -20.69 -13.38
C ASP A 47 19.37 -22.15 -12.95
N ASP A 48 18.47 -22.70 -12.14
CA ASP A 48 18.48 -24.13 -11.74
C ASP A 48 17.85 -25.08 -12.78
N LYS A 49 17.35 -24.53 -13.90
CA LYS A 49 16.66 -25.24 -15.00
C LYS A 49 15.34 -25.92 -14.60
N SER A 50 14.72 -25.52 -13.50
CA SER A 50 13.37 -25.97 -13.12
C SER A 50 12.28 -25.44 -14.06
N ILE A 51 12.50 -24.27 -14.67
CA ILE A 51 11.62 -23.69 -15.70
C ILE A 51 12.39 -23.21 -16.92
N ASP A 52 11.73 -23.24 -18.09
CA ASP A 52 12.32 -22.75 -19.35
C ASP A 52 12.65 -21.24 -19.30
N ALA A 53 13.75 -20.84 -19.95
CA ALA A 53 14.14 -19.44 -20.11
C ALA A 53 13.08 -18.55 -20.81
N LYS A 54 12.09 -19.14 -21.48
CA LYS A 54 10.95 -18.40 -22.05
C LYS A 54 10.14 -17.65 -20.99
N TRP A 55 10.11 -18.15 -19.76
CA TRP A 55 9.41 -17.53 -18.63
C TRP A 55 10.05 -16.21 -18.19
N THR A 56 11.31 -15.95 -18.52
CA THR A 56 11.95 -14.64 -18.26
C THR A 56 11.20 -13.47 -18.87
N LYS A 57 10.41 -13.68 -19.94
CA LYS A 57 9.59 -12.66 -20.57
C LYS A 57 8.48 -12.11 -19.66
N ILE A 58 7.92 -12.93 -18.75
CA ILE A 58 6.84 -12.51 -17.84
C ILE A 58 7.32 -11.60 -16.70
N ARG A 59 8.63 -11.52 -16.49
CA ARG A 59 9.21 -10.62 -15.48
C ARG A 59 8.88 -9.16 -15.75
N LYS A 60 8.92 -8.73 -17.02
CA LYS A 60 8.63 -7.34 -17.41
C LYS A 60 7.21 -6.90 -17.01
N PRO A 61 6.13 -7.61 -17.39
CA PRO A 61 4.78 -7.25 -16.94
C PRO A 61 4.62 -7.36 -15.42
N LEU A 62 5.25 -8.33 -14.75
CA LEU A 62 5.22 -8.41 -13.28
C LEU A 62 5.89 -7.20 -12.62
N TYR A 63 7.04 -6.74 -13.12
CA TYR A 63 7.66 -5.51 -12.62
C TYR A 63 6.77 -4.29 -12.85
N ALA A 64 6.18 -4.15 -14.04
CA ALA A 64 5.28 -3.04 -14.33
C ALA A 64 4.06 -3.04 -13.39
N PHE A 65 3.47 -4.21 -13.15
CA PHE A 65 2.37 -4.37 -12.20
C PHE A 65 2.80 -4.06 -10.76
N GLY A 66 3.93 -4.60 -10.31
CA GLY A 66 4.46 -4.33 -8.97
C GLY A 66 4.76 -2.85 -8.74
N ILE A 67 5.36 -2.16 -9.71
CA ILE A 67 5.61 -0.71 -9.64
C ILE A 67 4.29 0.06 -9.60
N LEU A 68 3.29 -0.32 -10.40
CA LEU A 68 1.98 0.30 -10.36
C LEU A 68 1.32 0.15 -8.98
N CYS A 69 1.42 -1.02 -8.36
CA CYS A 69 0.96 -1.22 -7.00
C CYS A 69 1.72 -0.34 -6.00
N VAL A 70 3.05 -0.21 -6.12
CA VAL A 70 3.85 0.70 -5.26
C VAL A 70 3.38 2.16 -5.40
N ILE A 71 3.11 2.63 -6.61
CA ILE A 71 2.51 3.95 -6.84
C ILE A 71 1.14 4.05 -6.14
N GLY A 72 0.33 2.99 -6.22
CA GLY A 72 -0.95 2.89 -5.52
C GLY A 72 -0.81 2.98 -3.99
N ILE A 73 0.21 2.35 -3.40
CA ILE A 73 0.52 2.47 -1.95
C ILE A 73 0.80 3.93 -1.61
N ILE A 74 1.73 4.57 -2.34
CA ILE A 74 2.13 5.97 -2.10
C ILE A 74 0.91 6.89 -2.23
N GLY A 75 0.13 6.75 -3.30
CA GLY A 75 -1.11 7.53 -3.50
C GLY A 75 -2.11 7.33 -2.37
N SER A 76 -2.31 6.08 -1.92
CA SER A 76 -3.20 5.78 -0.80
C SER A 76 -2.72 6.42 0.50
N LEU A 77 -1.41 6.42 0.78
CA LEU A 77 -0.84 7.04 1.97
C LEU A 77 -0.92 8.58 1.94
N ILE A 78 -0.78 9.19 0.76
CA ILE A 78 -1.01 10.64 0.58
C ILE A 78 -2.48 10.97 0.85
N MET A 79 -3.42 10.20 0.30
CA MET A 79 -4.84 10.43 0.56
C MET A 79 -5.21 10.19 2.03
N PHE A 80 -4.61 9.19 2.68
CA PHE A 80 -4.73 8.97 4.11
C PHE A 80 -4.28 10.20 4.90
N SER A 81 -3.09 10.75 4.62
CA SER A 81 -2.56 11.91 5.37
C SER A 81 -3.43 13.16 5.23
N GLN A 82 -4.10 13.34 4.11
CA GLN A 82 -5.06 14.43 3.90
C GLN A 82 -6.37 14.27 4.71
N ASN A 83 -6.67 13.07 5.20
CA ASN A 83 -7.86 12.77 6.01
C ASN A 83 -7.55 12.67 7.52
N LEU A 84 -6.43 13.24 7.97
CA LEU A 84 -6.00 13.23 9.38
C LEU A 84 -6.34 14.51 10.16
N ASN A 85 -7.11 15.44 9.59
CA ASN A 85 -7.43 16.72 10.23
C ASN A 85 -8.14 16.53 11.58
N PHE A 86 -9.06 15.55 11.66
CA PHE A 86 -9.74 15.19 12.92
C PHE A 86 -8.78 14.91 14.10
N LEU A 87 -7.54 14.45 13.85
CA LEU A 87 -6.58 14.17 14.91
C LEU A 87 -6.09 15.44 15.60
N GLN A 88 -5.89 16.53 14.86
CA GLN A 88 -5.48 17.81 15.43
C GLN A 88 -6.62 18.44 16.26
N GLU A 89 -7.86 18.25 15.82
CA GLU A 89 -9.05 18.78 16.50
C GLU A 89 -9.40 17.98 17.76
N THR A 90 -9.19 16.66 17.73
CA THR A 90 -9.54 15.76 18.84
C THR A 90 -8.43 15.70 19.90
N TYR A 91 -7.17 15.80 19.48
CA TYR A 91 -6.01 15.72 20.36
C TYR A 91 -5.18 17.00 20.27
N SER A 92 -5.28 17.85 21.29
CA SER A 92 -4.53 19.12 21.40
C SER A 92 -3.00 18.99 21.38
N ARG A 93 -2.48 17.78 21.56
CA ARG A 93 -1.04 17.46 21.54
C ARG A 93 -0.78 16.20 20.70
N PHE A 94 -1.12 16.25 19.41
CA PHE A 94 -0.89 15.13 18.50
C PHE A 94 0.59 14.96 18.10
N TRP A 95 1.40 16.02 18.20
CA TRP A 95 2.83 15.98 17.90
C TRP A 95 3.68 16.29 19.14
N ILE A 96 4.53 15.33 19.52
CA ILE A 96 5.84 15.56 20.14
C ILE A 96 6.89 15.06 19.15
#